data_AF-A0A5J9UHT4-F1
#
_entry.id   AF-A0A5J9UHT4-F1
#
_cell.length_a   1.000
_cell.length_b   1.000
_cell.length_c   1.000
_cell.angle_alpha   90.00
_cell.angle_beta   90.00
_cell.angle_gamma   90.00
#
_symmetry.space_group_name_H-M   'P 1'
#
loop_
_entity.id
_entity.type
_entity.pdbx_description
1 polymer ?
#
loop_
_entity_poly.entity_id
_entity_poly.type
_entity_poly.pdbx_seq_one_letter_code
_entity_poly.pdbx_strand_id
1 'polypeptide(L)'
;MGRRILNDALRTMVNADRRGKATALLQPISGVMVSFLNIMKHRGYIKNFEVIDPHRVGRINVELHGRIKDCKALTYRQDLRAKEIEQYRVRKLPTRQWGYVVITTPNGVLDHEEAIKQNVVLFRLAEVTLLCMPSRICNNVSEGERVPETVPIHPPVARELHFSGLELQETHRQMGSASVATKPSPPPLPTLGRRALPHLCNRTGKLKVLTIKATHSGISDVSVQSPPVDEVSVTGAAYSFRGATTSLTNKNLTSSKKITLVRHGLSSWNAESRVQGSSNLSVLTETGVKQAEKCRDALANMNFDVCFSSPISRAKSTAEIIWQGKEEPLVFLDSLKEAHLFFLEGMTNADAKKQYPELYTKWREDPSNFHVNGIYPVRELWGTARQAWEEILLTPGENFLVVTHKSILRALICTALGLPPERQV
;
A
#
# COMPACT_ATOMS: atom_id res chain seq x y z
N MET A 1 28.64 -20.31 -9.95
CA MET A 1 27.98 -21.60 -9.69
C MET A 1 26.97 -21.55 -8.53
N GLY A 2 27.34 -21.06 -7.33
CA GLY A 2 26.47 -21.09 -6.12
C GLY A 2 25.13 -20.32 -6.16
N ARG A 3 25.00 -19.24 -6.94
CA ARG A 3 23.77 -18.39 -6.94
C ARG A 3 22.56 -19.04 -7.60
N ARG A 4 22.78 -19.81 -8.66
CA ARG A 4 21.70 -20.55 -9.35
C ARG A 4 21.13 -21.64 -8.44
N ILE A 5 22.01 -22.30 -7.70
CA ILE A 5 21.67 -23.34 -6.71
C ILE A 5 20.76 -22.78 -5.63
N LEU A 6 21.09 -21.62 -5.05
CA LEU A 6 20.26 -21.00 -4.02
C LEU A 6 18.88 -20.62 -4.56
N ASN A 7 18.81 -19.92 -5.69
CA ASN A 7 17.52 -19.50 -6.26
C ASN A 7 16.62 -20.70 -6.62
N ASP A 8 17.21 -21.76 -7.21
CA ASP A 8 16.48 -22.99 -7.55
C ASP A 8 15.97 -23.71 -6.30
N ALA A 9 16.76 -23.72 -5.21
CA ALA A 9 16.35 -24.28 -3.93
C ALA A 9 15.17 -23.51 -3.30
N LEU A 10 15.24 -22.18 -3.27
CA LEU A 10 14.15 -21.34 -2.73
C LEU A 10 12.86 -21.49 -3.55
N ARG A 11 12.99 -21.50 -4.87
CA ARG A 11 11.84 -21.70 -5.77
C ARG A 11 11.20 -23.06 -5.52
N THR A 12 11.99 -24.09 -5.25
CA THR A 12 11.50 -25.43 -4.89
C THR A 12 10.70 -25.40 -3.58
N MET A 13 11.21 -24.71 -2.54
CA MET A 13 10.48 -24.55 -1.27
C MET A 13 9.16 -23.81 -1.44
N VAL A 14 9.17 -22.65 -2.11
CA VAL A 14 7.97 -21.83 -2.33
C VAL A 14 6.92 -22.61 -3.12
N ASN A 15 7.34 -23.35 -4.15
CA ASN A 15 6.43 -24.16 -4.94
C ASN A 15 5.86 -25.36 -4.15
N ALA A 16 6.67 -25.97 -3.28
CA ALA A 16 6.23 -27.06 -2.42
C ALA A 16 5.21 -26.56 -1.38
N ASP A 17 5.50 -25.43 -0.73
CA ASP A 17 4.61 -24.78 0.24
C ASP A 17 3.29 -24.35 -0.44
N ARG A 18 3.37 -23.69 -1.61
CA ARG A 18 2.19 -23.31 -2.41
C ARG A 18 1.32 -24.50 -2.83
N ARG A 19 1.91 -25.68 -3.01
CA ARG A 19 1.18 -26.93 -3.33
C ARG A 19 0.70 -27.67 -2.09
N GLY A 20 0.90 -27.12 -0.89
CA GLY A 20 0.50 -27.75 0.38
C GLY A 20 1.32 -28.96 0.78
N LYS A 21 2.56 -29.11 0.27
CA LYS A 21 3.43 -30.23 0.64
C LYS A 21 4.01 -30.02 2.04
N ALA A 22 4.06 -31.10 2.82
CA ALA A 22 4.66 -31.09 4.16
C ALA A 22 6.19 -30.97 4.13
N THR A 23 6.85 -31.43 3.06
CA THR A 23 8.30 -31.47 2.94
C THR A 23 8.78 -30.98 1.57
N ALA A 24 10.01 -30.44 1.53
CA ALA A 24 10.72 -30.06 0.32
C ALA A 24 12.15 -30.62 0.32
N LEU A 25 12.53 -31.28 -0.77
CA LEU A 25 13.88 -31.80 -0.96
C LEU A 25 14.73 -30.79 -1.74
N LEU A 26 15.88 -30.41 -1.18
CA LEU A 26 16.82 -29.45 -1.75
C LEU A 26 18.14 -30.11 -2.14
N GLN A 27 18.62 -29.81 -3.34
CA GLN A 27 19.92 -30.24 -3.86
C GLN A 27 20.48 -29.23 -4.86
N PRO A 28 21.81 -29.02 -4.94
CA PRO A 28 22.87 -29.53 -4.05
C PRO A 28 23.00 -28.72 -2.73
N ILE A 29 23.65 -29.32 -1.70
CA ILE A 29 23.95 -28.63 -0.42
C ILE A 29 24.96 -27.49 -0.61
N SER A 30 24.71 -26.38 0.09
CA SER A 30 25.67 -25.29 0.29
C SER A 30 25.68 -24.86 1.75
N GLY A 31 26.84 -24.49 2.30
CA GLY A 31 26.94 -23.97 3.67
C GLY A 31 26.06 -22.73 3.91
N VAL A 32 25.92 -21.87 2.90
CA VAL A 32 25.01 -20.71 2.92
C VAL A 32 23.55 -21.13 3.05
N MET A 33 23.15 -22.25 2.44
CA MET A 33 21.79 -22.78 2.55
C MET A 33 21.51 -23.31 3.96
N VAL A 34 22.46 -24.00 4.58
CA VAL A 34 22.31 -24.50 5.96
C VAL A 34 22.16 -23.35 6.94
N SER A 35 23.03 -22.34 6.87
CA SER A 35 22.92 -21.13 7.71
C SER A 35 21.60 -20.39 7.47
N PHE A 36 21.14 -20.29 6.22
CA PHE A 36 19.86 -19.69 5.90
C PHE A 36 18.66 -20.47 6.47
N LEU A 37 18.65 -21.80 6.34
CA LEU A 37 17.58 -22.64 6.88
C LEU A 37 17.54 -22.56 8.42
N ASN A 38 18.68 -22.40 9.08
CA ASN A 38 18.72 -22.12 10.52
C ASN A 38 18.01 -20.81 10.88
N ILE A 39 18.22 -19.73 10.11
CA ILE A 39 17.48 -18.47 10.30
C ILE A 39 15.98 -18.68 10.08
N MET A 40 15.60 -19.41 9.02
CA MET A 40 14.18 -19.71 8.76
C MET A 40 13.52 -20.51 9.87
N LYS A 41 14.25 -21.47 10.46
CA LYS A 41 13.81 -22.26 11.61
C LYS A 41 13.63 -21.38 12.83
N HIS A 42 14.64 -20.57 13.17
CA HIS A 42 14.59 -19.66 14.31
C HIS A 42 13.47 -18.62 14.20
N ARG A 43 13.20 -18.12 12.99
CA ARG A 43 12.11 -17.18 12.71
C ARG A 43 10.73 -17.85 12.49
N GLY A 44 10.64 -19.18 12.60
CA GLY A 44 9.38 -19.93 12.57
C GLY A 44 8.71 -20.07 11.19
N TYR A 45 9.48 -19.99 10.10
CA TYR A 45 9.00 -20.21 8.72
C TYR A 45 8.98 -21.67 8.31
N ILE A 46 9.95 -22.44 8.80
CA ILE A 46 10.05 -23.90 8.63
C ILE A 46 10.00 -24.55 10.00
N LYS A 47 9.55 -25.80 10.06
CA LYS A 47 9.51 -26.56 11.31
C LYS A 47 10.91 -27.04 11.68
N ASN A 48 11.52 -27.78 10.76
CA ASN A 48 12.84 -28.35 10.92
C ASN A 48 13.47 -28.62 9.54
N PHE A 49 14.75 -29.00 9.53
CA PHE A 49 15.39 -29.54 8.34
C PHE A 49 16.46 -30.56 8.73
N GLU A 50 16.68 -31.53 7.86
CA GLU A 50 17.65 -32.60 8.05
C GLU A 50 18.58 -32.69 6.84
N VAL A 51 19.88 -32.82 7.12
CA VAL A 51 20.91 -32.98 6.09
C VAL A 51 21.16 -34.47 5.91
N ILE A 52 20.85 -35.00 4.73
CA ILE A 52 21.00 -36.41 4.36
C ILE A 52 22.17 -36.52 3.37
N ASP A 53 23.23 -37.21 3.74
CA ASP A 53 24.42 -37.33 2.89
C ASP A 53 24.82 -38.79 2.60
N PRO A 54 24.75 -39.21 1.33
CA PRO A 54 25.50 -40.36 0.86
C PRO A 54 26.45 -39.93 -0.27
N HIS A 55 27.66 -39.57 0.13
CA HIS A 55 28.91 -39.57 -0.65
C HIS A 55 29.22 -38.57 -1.76
N ARG A 56 28.30 -37.94 -2.53
CA ARG A 56 28.74 -36.92 -3.54
C ARG A 56 27.83 -35.73 -3.83
N VAL A 57 26.53 -35.77 -3.52
CA VAL A 57 25.62 -34.61 -3.68
C VAL A 57 24.61 -34.64 -2.55
N GLY A 58 25.03 -34.22 -1.36
CA GLY A 58 24.18 -34.25 -0.19
C GLY A 58 22.85 -33.51 -0.43
N ARG A 59 21.81 -33.97 0.26
CA ARG A 59 20.43 -33.48 0.15
C ARG A 59 20.00 -32.84 1.46
N ILE A 60 19.12 -31.85 1.39
CA ILE A 60 18.46 -31.31 2.57
C ILE A 60 16.97 -31.60 2.45
N ASN A 61 16.42 -32.31 3.44
CA ASN A 61 14.98 -32.44 3.59
C ASN A 61 14.49 -31.33 4.51
N VAL A 62 13.59 -30.47 4.03
CA VAL A 62 13.06 -29.33 4.78
C VAL A 62 11.60 -29.59 5.10
N GLU A 63 11.23 -29.51 6.38
CA GLU A 63 9.85 -29.59 6.84
C GLU A 63 9.18 -28.21 6.81
N LEU A 64 8.14 -28.08 6.01
CA LEU A 64 7.48 -26.82 5.74
C LEU A 64 6.33 -26.58 6.74
N HIS A 65 6.11 -25.31 7.08
CA HIS A 65 4.99 -24.90 7.93
C HIS A 65 3.75 -24.47 7.13
N GLY A 66 3.84 -24.24 5.81
CA GLY A 66 2.75 -23.59 5.07
C GLY A 66 2.79 -22.07 5.14
N ARG A 67 3.91 -21.50 5.61
CA ARG A 67 4.07 -20.07 5.92
C ARG A 67 4.85 -19.32 4.86
N ILE A 68 5.40 -19.99 3.85
CA ILE A 68 6.32 -19.38 2.90
C ILE A 68 5.56 -18.99 1.63
N LYS A 69 5.25 -17.70 1.50
CA LYS A 69 4.53 -17.19 0.32
C LYS A 69 5.44 -16.88 -0.86
N ASP A 70 6.54 -16.18 -0.59
CA ASP A 70 7.51 -15.77 -1.59
C ASP A 70 8.90 -15.81 -0.96
N CYS A 71 9.87 -16.31 -1.72
CA CYS A 71 11.28 -16.35 -1.35
C CYS A 71 12.14 -16.17 -2.60
N LYS A 72 12.96 -15.12 -2.61
CA LYS A 72 13.76 -14.72 -3.77
C LYS A 72 15.16 -14.36 -3.34
N ALA A 73 16.14 -14.96 -4.00
CA ALA A 73 17.54 -14.53 -3.94
C ALA A 73 17.74 -13.37 -4.92
N LEU A 74 18.32 -12.26 -4.49
CA LEU A 74 18.70 -11.19 -5.42
C LEU A 74 19.99 -11.53 -6.17
N THR A 75 20.06 -11.08 -7.42
CA THR A 75 21.09 -11.50 -8.38
C THR A 75 22.28 -10.56 -8.45
N TYR A 76 22.15 -9.31 -7.99
CA TYR A 76 23.22 -8.30 -8.00
C TYR A 76 23.86 -8.15 -6.62
N ARG A 77 25.18 -7.93 -6.61
CA ARG A 77 25.94 -7.63 -5.38
C ARG A 77 25.89 -6.14 -5.10
N GLN A 78 25.66 -5.78 -3.85
CA GLN A 78 25.71 -4.40 -3.39
C GLN A 78 26.33 -4.39 -2.00
N ASP A 79 27.28 -3.49 -1.79
CA ASP A 79 27.81 -3.25 -0.45
C ASP A 79 26.79 -2.43 0.35
N LEU A 80 26.46 -2.90 1.55
CA LEU A 80 25.51 -2.26 2.45
C LEU A 80 26.18 -1.96 3.78
N ARG A 81 26.10 -0.70 4.23
CA ARG A 81 26.50 -0.32 5.60
C ARG A 81 25.34 -0.58 6.56
N ALA A 82 25.64 -0.84 7.84
CA ALA A 82 24.61 -1.04 8.88
C ALA A 82 23.52 0.05 8.88
N LYS A 83 23.91 1.33 8.69
CA LYS A 83 23.00 2.48 8.60
C LYS A 83 22.06 2.46 7.39
N GLU A 84 22.44 1.74 6.32
CA GLU A 84 21.69 1.65 5.07
C GLU A 84 20.76 0.42 5.03
N ILE A 85 20.93 -0.53 5.95
CA ILE A 85 20.11 -1.76 6.04
C ILE A 85 18.63 -1.40 6.20
N GLU A 86 18.31 -0.39 7.00
CA GLU A 86 16.94 0.08 7.19
C GLU A 86 16.32 0.62 5.89
N GLN A 87 17.03 1.49 5.18
CA GLN A 87 16.58 2.00 3.89
C GLN A 87 16.48 0.89 2.84
N TYR A 88 17.39 -0.07 2.89
CA TYR A 88 17.41 -1.22 2.01
C TYR A 88 16.22 -2.16 2.25
N ARG A 89 15.95 -2.49 3.51
CA ARG A 89 14.75 -3.23 3.95
C ARG A 89 13.49 -2.57 3.46
N VAL A 90 13.40 -1.26 3.66
CA VAL A 90 12.25 -0.46 3.29
C VAL A 90 12.03 -0.43 1.78
N ARG A 91 13.08 -0.51 0.95
CA ARG A 91 12.97 -0.59 -0.52
C ARG A 91 12.59 -1.98 -1.02
N LYS A 92 12.99 -3.05 -0.32
CA LYS A 92 12.86 -4.43 -0.81
C LYS A 92 11.69 -5.21 -0.21
N LEU A 93 11.32 -4.94 1.04
CA LEU A 93 10.14 -5.53 1.67
C LEU A 93 8.90 -4.67 1.39
N PRO A 94 7.73 -5.28 1.16
CA PRO A 94 6.49 -4.57 0.92
C PRO A 94 6.03 -3.79 2.17
N THR A 95 6.34 -4.24 3.40
CA THR A 95 6.06 -3.50 4.65
C THR A 95 7.11 -3.78 5.75
N ARG A 96 7.28 -2.87 6.74
CA ARG A 96 8.30 -2.95 7.83
C ARG A 96 8.15 -4.19 8.69
N GLN A 97 6.92 -4.63 8.90
CA GLN A 97 6.58 -5.75 9.78
C GLN A 97 6.52 -7.09 9.02
N TRP A 98 6.81 -7.09 7.72
CA TRP A 98 6.55 -8.25 6.86
C TRP A 98 7.82 -8.75 6.20
N GLY A 99 8.32 -9.84 6.77
CA GLY A 99 9.44 -10.61 6.23
C GLY A 99 10.80 -10.14 6.70
N TYR A 100 11.81 -10.92 6.35
CA TYR A 100 13.20 -10.67 6.72
C TYR A 100 14.04 -10.53 5.47
N VAL A 101 14.97 -9.58 5.50
CA VAL A 101 16.11 -9.53 4.61
C VAL A 101 17.23 -10.33 5.26
N VAL A 102 17.73 -11.34 4.57
CA VAL A 102 18.90 -12.12 5.00
C VAL A 102 20.12 -11.68 4.19
N ILE A 103 21.23 -11.39 4.88
CA ILE A 103 22.43 -10.79 4.32
C ILE A 103 23.61 -11.73 4.62
N THR A 104 24.39 -12.07 3.60
CA THR A 104 25.65 -12.79 3.80
C THR A 104 26.73 -11.80 4.25
N THR A 105 27.37 -12.09 5.37
CA THR A 105 28.51 -11.34 5.93
C THR A 105 29.74 -12.25 6.01
N PRO A 106 30.96 -11.72 6.19
CA PRO A 106 32.15 -12.55 6.40
C PRO A 106 32.03 -13.48 7.62
N ASN A 107 31.24 -13.09 8.63
CA ASN A 107 30.98 -13.87 9.83
C ASN A 107 29.85 -14.90 9.64
N GLY A 108 29.31 -15.03 8.41
CA GLY A 108 28.23 -15.94 8.07
C GLY A 108 26.97 -15.22 7.59
N VAL A 109 25.91 -16.00 7.44
CA VAL A 109 24.60 -15.51 6.99
C VAL A 109 23.83 -14.99 8.21
N LEU A 110 23.36 -13.75 8.15
CA LEU A 110 22.65 -13.09 9.25
C LEU A 110 21.34 -12.48 8.75
N ASP A 111 20.34 -12.38 9.61
CA ASP A 111 19.18 -11.55 9.31
C ASP A 111 19.47 -10.07 9.56
N HIS A 112 18.66 -9.19 8.96
CA HIS A 112 18.86 -7.75 9.03
C HIS A 112 18.79 -7.16 10.44
N GLU A 113 18.04 -7.74 11.38
CA GLU A 113 17.99 -7.24 12.76
C GLU A 113 19.30 -7.56 13.47
N GLU A 114 19.78 -8.78 13.29
CA GLU A 114 21.05 -9.24 13.85
C GLU A 114 22.25 -8.49 13.24
N ALA A 115 22.19 -8.23 11.93
CA ALA A 115 23.18 -7.41 11.24
C ALA A 115 23.23 -5.95 11.74
N ILE A 116 22.09 -5.39 12.17
CA ILE A 116 22.03 -4.05 12.79
C ILE A 116 22.60 -4.11 14.21
N LYS A 117 22.23 -5.10 15.02
CA LYS A 117 22.70 -5.27 16.40
C LYS A 117 24.22 -5.42 16.50
N GLN A 118 24.80 -6.21 15.60
CA GLN A 118 26.24 -6.44 15.55
C GLN A 118 27.02 -5.24 14.97
N ASN A 119 26.33 -4.13 14.64
CA ASN A 119 26.88 -2.91 14.06
C ASN A 119 27.92 -3.22 12.97
N VAL A 120 27.57 -4.11 12.05
CA VAL A 120 28.54 -4.72 11.13
C VAL A 120 29.12 -3.64 10.20
N VAL A 121 30.36 -3.25 10.47
CA VAL A 121 31.13 -2.29 9.66
C VAL A 121 31.85 -3.07 8.57
N LEU A 122 31.23 -3.12 7.39
CA LEU A 122 31.84 -3.31 6.06
C LEU A 122 32.96 -4.38 5.92
N PHE A 123 32.72 -5.47 5.19
CA PHE A 123 33.76 -6.12 4.37
C PHE A 123 33.16 -6.81 3.12
N ARG A 124 33.95 -6.76 2.03
CA ARG A 124 33.62 -7.13 0.65
C ARG A 124 32.92 -8.49 0.51
N LEU A 125 31.91 -8.50 -0.37
CA LEU A 125 31.10 -9.63 -0.83
C LEU A 125 29.89 -9.99 0.03
N ALA A 126 29.00 -9.02 0.26
CA ALA A 126 27.63 -9.35 0.63
C ALA A 126 26.86 -9.89 -0.59
N GLU A 127 26.61 -11.20 -0.63
CA GLU A 127 25.47 -11.73 -1.39
C GLU A 127 24.22 -11.30 -0.63
N VAL A 128 23.55 -10.28 -1.17
CA VAL A 128 22.48 -9.58 -0.49
C VAL A 128 21.14 -10.22 -0.89
N THR A 129 20.41 -10.66 0.15
CA THR A 129 18.94 -10.77 0.24
C THR A 129 18.25 -12.02 -0.27
N LEU A 130 17.75 -12.80 0.70
CA LEU A 130 16.52 -13.56 0.59
C LEU A 130 15.39 -12.80 1.28
N LEU A 131 14.25 -12.63 0.60
CA LEU A 131 13.02 -12.04 1.16
C LEU A 131 12.06 -13.17 1.53
N CYS A 132 11.78 -13.44 2.81
CA CYS A 132 10.79 -14.46 3.18
C CYS A 132 9.50 -13.81 3.69
N MET A 133 8.36 -14.09 3.07
CA MET A 133 7.05 -13.50 3.44
C MET A 133 6.16 -14.51 4.18
N PRO A 134 5.68 -14.23 5.41
CA PRO A 134 4.76 -15.12 6.12
C PRO A 134 3.36 -15.15 5.49
N SER A 135 2.66 -16.28 5.64
CA SER A 135 1.20 -16.41 5.46
C SER A 135 0.46 -15.57 6.51
N ARG A 136 -0.74 -15.07 6.16
CA ARG A 136 -1.65 -14.40 7.11
C ARG A 136 -1.75 -15.24 8.39
N ILE A 137 -1.42 -14.64 9.54
CA ILE A 137 -1.82 -15.17 10.84
C ILE A 137 -3.34 -14.98 10.90
N CYS A 138 -4.10 -16.03 10.63
CA CYS A 138 -5.37 -16.18 11.32
C CYS A 138 -4.99 -16.56 12.75
N ASN A 139 -5.13 -15.63 13.69
CA ASN A 139 -5.26 -16.03 15.08
C ASN A 139 -6.52 -16.91 15.13
N ASN A 140 -6.36 -18.17 15.51
CA ASN A 140 -7.15 -18.82 16.55
C ASN A 140 -6.71 -20.28 16.74
N VAL A 141 -6.47 -20.58 18.02
CA VAL A 141 -6.93 -21.72 18.82
C VAL A 141 -6.97 -23.12 18.16
N SER A 142 -6.38 -24.04 18.92
CA SER A 142 -6.27 -25.49 18.84
C SER A 142 -7.36 -26.32 18.15
N GLU A 143 -6.84 -27.34 17.45
CA GLU A 143 -7.31 -28.73 17.29
C GLU A 143 -8.49 -29.09 16.37
N GLY A 144 -8.17 -29.97 15.40
CA GLY A 144 -8.92 -31.21 15.15
C GLY A 144 -9.96 -31.19 14.02
N GLU A 145 -9.56 -31.60 12.81
CA GLU A 145 -10.17 -32.68 12.00
C GLU A 145 -9.74 -32.63 10.52
N ARG A 146 -9.85 -33.76 9.82
CA ARG A 146 -9.19 -34.10 8.55
C ARG A 146 -10.22 -34.34 7.43
N VAL A 147 -9.89 -33.87 6.21
CA VAL A 147 -10.33 -34.33 4.83
C VAL A 147 -11.68 -33.78 4.28
N PRO A 148 -11.96 -33.61 2.94
CA PRO A 148 -11.15 -33.79 1.70
C PRO A 148 -11.03 -32.58 0.74
N GLU A 149 -10.24 -32.81 -0.32
CA GLU A 149 -9.91 -32.01 -1.51
C GLU A 149 -11.07 -31.25 -2.18
N THR A 150 -10.98 -29.92 -2.19
CA THR A 150 -11.47 -29.06 -3.29
C THR A 150 -10.51 -27.89 -3.50
N VAL A 151 -10.24 -27.55 -4.75
CA VAL A 151 -9.38 -26.42 -5.14
C VAL A 151 -9.97 -25.13 -4.58
N PRO A 152 -9.23 -24.30 -3.80
CA PRO A 152 -9.82 -23.10 -3.21
C PRO A 152 -10.04 -22.04 -4.29
N ILE A 153 -11.32 -21.76 -4.58
CA ILE A 153 -11.80 -20.60 -5.30
C ILE A 153 -11.71 -19.41 -4.34
N HIS A 154 -10.73 -18.52 -4.53
CA HIS A 154 -10.59 -17.34 -3.68
C HIS A 154 -11.70 -16.31 -3.97
N PRO A 155 -12.43 -15.83 -2.94
CA PRO A 155 -13.36 -14.71 -3.10
C PRO A 155 -12.61 -13.39 -3.38
N PRO A 156 -13.29 -12.35 -3.91
CA PRO A 156 -12.71 -11.01 -4.00
C PRO A 156 -12.26 -10.53 -2.60
N VAL A 157 -11.10 -9.88 -2.56
CA VAL A 157 -10.48 -9.44 -1.30
C VAL A 157 -11.16 -8.15 -0.84
N ALA A 158 -12.06 -8.25 0.15
CA ALA A 158 -12.54 -7.09 0.89
C ALA A 158 -11.47 -6.62 1.89
N ARG A 159 -11.29 -5.30 2.02
CA ARG A 159 -10.49 -4.68 3.08
C ARG A 159 -11.29 -3.59 3.76
N GLU A 160 -11.25 -3.56 5.07
CA GLU A 160 -11.94 -2.58 5.90
C GLU A 160 -10.94 -1.55 6.44
N LEU A 161 -11.29 -0.28 6.35
CA LEU A 161 -10.53 0.85 6.90
C LEU A 161 -11.43 1.63 7.85
N HIS A 162 -10.90 2.02 9.01
CA HIS A 162 -11.58 2.83 10.00
C HIS A 162 -10.91 4.21 10.12
N PHE A 163 -11.71 5.29 10.11
CA PHE A 163 -11.27 6.67 10.25
C PHE A 163 -12.06 7.35 11.38
N SER A 164 -11.44 7.66 12.51
CA SER A 164 -12.13 8.23 13.69
C SER A 164 -12.11 9.77 13.73
N GLY A 165 -13.24 10.40 14.09
CA GLY A 165 -13.31 11.76 14.64
C GLY A 165 -13.59 11.71 16.15
N LEU A 166 -13.04 12.65 16.93
CA LEU A 166 -13.22 12.72 18.38
C LEU A 166 -14.52 13.46 18.74
N GLU A 167 -15.41 12.84 19.52
CA GLU A 167 -16.48 13.51 20.27
C GLU A 167 -15.90 14.06 21.58
N LEU A 168 -16.08 15.35 21.84
CA LEU A 168 -15.73 15.98 23.12
C LEU A 168 -16.91 15.81 24.10
N GLN A 169 -16.71 15.08 25.19
CA GLN A 169 -17.58 15.16 26.37
C GLN A 169 -17.26 16.44 27.15
N GLU A 170 -18.22 17.37 27.19
CA GLU A 170 -18.16 18.54 28.06
C GLU A 170 -18.24 18.10 29.52
N THR A 171 -17.18 18.37 30.29
CA THR A 171 -17.22 18.29 31.75
C THR A 171 -17.44 19.69 32.31
N HIS A 172 -18.63 19.90 32.87
CA HIS A 172 -19.00 21.08 33.63
C HIS A 172 -18.01 21.37 34.77
N ARG A 173 -17.45 22.59 34.80
CA ARG A 173 -16.99 23.23 36.05
C ARG A 173 -17.51 24.65 36.12
N GLN A 174 -18.44 24.85 37.05
CA GLN A 174 -18.83 26.14 37.63
C GLN A 174 -17.60 26.83 38.26
N MET A 175 -17.48 28.15 38.07
CA MET A 175 -17.11 29.11 39.11
C MET A 175 -17.29 30.56 38.60
N GLY A 176 -18.11 31.35 39.33
CA GLY A 176 -17.75 32.71 39.74
C GLY A 176 -18.04 33.92 38.84
N SER A 177 -19.29 34.39 38.87
CA SER A 177 -19.77 35.78 39.10
C SER A 177 -19.24 37.03 38.34
N ALA A 178 -20.23 37.89 38.05
CA ALA A 178 -20.26 39.34 37.74
C ALA A 178 -20.05 39.73 36.26
N SER A 179 -20.78 40.65 35.62
CA SER A 179 -22.07 41.37 35.83
C SER A 179 -22.30 42.22 34.55
N VAL A 180 -23.54 42.26 34.00
CA VAL A 180 -24.26 43.42 33.38
C VAL A 180 -23.50 44.23 32.28
N ALA A 181 -23.91 44.54 31.04
CA ALA A 181 -25.22 44.78 30.40
C ALA A 181 -25.07 44.95 28.86
N THR A 182 -26.19 44.73 28.15
CA THR A 182 -26.73 45.43 26.94
C THR A 182 -26.00 45.45 25.58
N LYS A 183 -26.67 44.84 24.59
CA LYS A 183 -26.67 45.17 23.13
C LYS A 183 -27.08 46.64 22.89
N PRO A 184 -26.67 47.29 21.78
CA PRO A 184 -27.45 47.22 20.52
C PRO A 184 -26.63 47.26 19.20
N SER A 185 -27.30 46.89 18.10
CA SER A 185 -26.90 47.08 16.70
C SER A 185 -27.82 48.14 16.02
N PRO A 186 -27.75 48.34 14.68
CA PRO A 186 -26.94 49.26 13.84
C PRO A 186 -27.77 50.47 13.31
N PRO A 187 -27.29 51.40 12.42
CA PRO A 187 -27.39 51.28 10.93
C PRO A 187 -26.39 52.22 10.13
N PRO A 188 -26.62 52.67 8.87
CA PRO A 188 -26.68 51.98 7.57
C PRO A 188 -25.68 52.52 6.50
N LEU A 189 -25.68 51.86 5.33
CA LEU A 189 -25.03 52.25 4.05
C LEU A 189 -25.62 53.54 3.41
N PRO A 190 -24.88 54.15 2.47
CA PRO A 190 -25.49 54.55 1.20
C PRO A 190 -24.69 54.12 -0.05
N THR A 191 -25.43 54.13 -1.16
CA THR A 191 -25.16 53.56 -2.49
C THR A 191 -24.68 54.58 -3.54
N LEU A 192 -24.08 54.03 -4.61
CA LEU A 192 -24.17 54.41 -6.04
C LEU A 192 -23.35 55.60 -6.59
N GLY A 193 -22.52 55.30 -7.60
CA GLY A 193 -21.99 56.26 -8.58
C GLY A 193 -21.08 55.59 -9.62
N ARG A 194 -21.55 55.50 -10.88
CA ARG A 194 -20.93 54.84 -12.04
C ARG A 194 -19.98 55.77 -12.85
N ARG A 195 -19.04 55.11 -13.55
CA ARG A 195 -18.48 55.37 -14.91
C ARG A 195 -17.16 56.18 -15.12
N ALA A 196 -16.15 55.41 -15.54
CA ALA A 196 -15.37 55.48 -16.81
C ALA A 196 -14.07 56.32 -16.94
N LEU A 197 -13.05 55.57 -17.41
CA LEU A 197 -11.64 55.78 -17.89
C LEU A 197 -11.44 56.83 -19.02
N PRO A 198 -10.22 57.08 -19.62
CA PRO A 198 -8.90 56.38 -19.51
C PRO A 198 -7.61 57.28 -19.46
N HIS A 199 -6.44 56.68 -19.16
CA HIS A 199 -5.25 56.61 -20.06
C HIS A 199 -3.97 56.01 -19.39
N LEU A 200 -3.54 54.87 -19.96
CA LEU A 200 -2.19 54.36 -20.29
C LEU A 200 -0.92 54.52 -19.40
N CYS A 201 -0.39 53.35 -19.00
CA CYS A 201 0.92 52.75 -19.38
C CYS A 201 2.05 52.54 -18.34
N ASN A 202 2.32 51.23 -18.10
CA ASN A 202 3.58 50.49 -17.97
C ASN A 202 4.56 50.58 -16.77
N ARG A 203 4.57 49.46 -16.02
CA ARG A 203 5.67 48.49 -15.72
C ARG A 203 7.08 49.02 -15.37
N THR A 204 7.59 48.64 -14.19
CA THR A 204 8.54 47.52 -13.95
C THR A 204 9.22 47.66 -12.58
N GLY A 205 9.34 46.55 -11.85
CA GLY A 205 10.14 46.45 -10.62
C GLY A 205 11.62 46.17 -10.89
N LYS A 206 12.49 46.61 -9.98
CA LYS A 206 13.92 46.27 -9.91
C LYS A 206 14.38 45.98 -8.47
N LEU A 207 15.33 45.05 -8.42
CA LEU A 207 16.10 44.44 -7.33
C LEU A 207 16.71 45.37 -6.27
N LYS A 208 17.02 44.80 -5.10
CA LYS A 208 18.33 44.82 -4.37
C LYS A 208 18.27 43.84 -3.18
N VAL A 209 18.98 42.70 -3.18
CA VAL A 209 20.38 42.45 -2.71
C VAL A 209 20.65 42.93 -1.29
N LEU A 210 20.98 42.01 -0.37
CA LEU A 210 21.83 42.19 0.83
C LEU A 210 22.22 40.80 1.38
N THR A 211 23.39 40.28 1.01
CA THR A 211 24.70 40.26 1.73
C THR A 211 24.75 39.30 2.93
N ILE A 212 25.47 38.19 2.74
CA ILE A 212 25.87 37.23 3.79
C ILE A 212 27.22 37.68 4.37
N LYS A 213 27.33 37.76 5.69
CA LYS A 213 28.61 37.74 6.42
C LYS A 213 28.55 36.67 7.50
N ALA A 214 29.51 35.75 7.47
CA ALA A 214 29.74 34.74 8.49
C ALA A 214 30.89 35.20 9.40
N THR A 215 30.72 35.07 10.71
CA THR A 215 31.83 35.07 11.67
C THR A 215 31.55 34.01 12.75
N HIS A 216 32.54 33.16 13.00
CA HIS A 216 32.56 32.12 14.02
C HIS A 216 32.63 32.71 15.44
N SER A 217 31.89 32.12 16.39
CA SER A 217 32.37 31.75 17.73
C SER A 217 31.22 31.22 18.61
N GLY A 218 31.55 30.27 19.49
CA GLY A 218 30.99 30.20 20.84
C GLY A 218 29.70 29.40 21.03
N ILE A 219 29.84 28.27 21.70
CA ILE A 219 28.76 27.52 22.38
C ILE A 219 28.23 28.36 23.54
N SER A 220 26.91 28.52 23.64
CA SER A 220 26.18 28.69 24.91
C SER A 220 24.67 28.49 24.71
N ASP A 221 24.07 27.73 25.63
CA ASP A 221 22.66 27.37 25.73
C ASP A 221 21.68 28.53 25.48
N VAL A 222 20.70 28.30 24.61
CA VAL A 222 19.48 29.11 24.54
C VAL A 222 18.28 28.19 24.38
N SER A 223 17.46 28.19 25.44
CA SER A 223 16.13 27.59 25.50
C SER A 223 15.22 28.17 24.41
N VAL A 224 14.77 27.33 23.47
CA VAL A 224 13.76 27.71 22.49
C VAL A 224 12.41 27.25 23.01
N GLN A 225 11.61 28.22 23.44
CA GLN A 225 10.18 28.05 23.70
C GLN A 225 9.49 27.53 22.44
N SER A 226 8.81 26.40 22.56
CA SER A 226 7.92 25.86 21.52
C SER A 226 6.71 26.79 21.32
N PRO A 227 6.29 27.10 20.08
CA PRO A 227 5.03 27.78 19.83
C PRO A 227 3.84 26.85 20.16
N PRO A 228 2.64 27.41 20.39
CA PRO A 228 1.55 26.71 21.07
C PRO A 228 1.01 25.53 20.24
N VAL A 229 0.71 24.44 20.95
CA VAL A 229 0.13 23.22 20.40
C VAL A 229 -1.36 23.47 20.18
N ASP A 230 -1.75 23.87 18.97
CA ASP A 230 -3.12 23.69 18.51
C ASP A 230 -3.32 22.20 18.22
N GLU A 231 -4.04 21.54 19.13
CA GLU A 231 -4.32 20.11 19.13
C GLU A 231 -5.32 19.77 18.00
N VAL A 232 -4.80 19.57 16.78
CA VAL A 232 -5.62 19.12 15.65
C VAL A 232 -5.68 17.59 15.66
N SER A 233 -6.87 17.04 15.94
CA SER A 233 -7.17 15.61 15.76
C SER A 233 -7.31 15.30 14.27
N VAL A 234 -6.52 14.37 13.73
CA VAL A 234 -6.49 14.05 12.28
C VAL A 234 -6.65 12.55 12.03
N THR A 235 -7.53 12.22 11.09
CA THR A 235 -7.88 10.87 10.66
C THR A 235 -6.74 10.24 9.83
N GLY A 236 -5.90 9.43 10.45
CA GLY A 236 -4.85 8.70 9.71
C GLY A 236 -4.14 7.64 10.54
N ALA A 237 -4.41 6.36 10.26
CA ALA A 237 -3.61 5.27 10.79
C ALA A 237 -2.37 5.05 9.90
N ALA A 238 -1.20 5.67 10.20
CA ALA A 238 -0.02 5.51 9.34
C ALA A 238 1.38 5.65 9.98
N TYR A 239 2.17 4.56 9.86
CA TYR A 239 3.61 4.35 9.62
C TYR A 239 4.75 5.36 9.97
N SER A 240 4.51 6.66 10.12
CA SER A 240 5.48 7.64 10.68
C SER A 240 4.74 8.91 11.11
N PHE A 241 5.23 9.62 12.14
CA PHE A 241 4.53 10.77 12.73
C PHE A 241 4.07 11.82 11.70
N ARG A 242 4.88 12.14 10.68
CA ARG A 242 4.50 13.09 9.61
C ARG A 242 3.50 12.56 8.59
N GLY A 243 3.51 11.25 8.33
CA GLY A 243 2.58 10.61 7.39
C GLY A 243 1.19 10.38 8.02
N ALA A 244 1.17 10.08 9.33
CA ALA A 244 -0.05 9.95 10.13
C ALA A 244 -0.88 11.24 10.21
N THR A 245 -0.22 12.40 10.09
CA THR A 245 -0.85 13.71 10.28
C THR A 245 -1.28 14.38 8.98
N THR A 246 -1.04 13.77 7.82
CA THR A 246 -1.47 14.35 6.55
C THR A 246 -2.96 14.04 6.34
N SER A 247 -3.81 15.05 6.55
CA SER A 247 -5.25 14.91 6.34
C SER A 247 -5.56 14.51 4.89
N LEU A 248 -6.49 13.57 4.72
CA LEU A 248 -6.98 13.16 3.40
C LEU A 248 -7.83 14.24 2.72
N THR A 249 -8.48 15.11 3.50
CA THR A 249 -9.46 16.10 3.00
C THR A 249 -9.16 17.53 3.46
N ASN A 250 -8.21 17.72 4.39
CA ASN A 250 -7.96 18.98 5.10
C ASN A 250 -9.21 19.58 5.79
N LYS A 251 -10.24 18.77 6.02
CA LYS A 251 -11.49 19.15 6.68
C LYS A 251 -11.75 18.22 7.85
N ASN A 252 -12.37 18.75 8.90
CA ASN A 252 -12.82 17.93 10.02
C ASN A 252 -13.99 17.04 9.57
N LEU A 253 -13.91 15.75 9.91
CA LEU A 253 -15.03 14.83 9.71
C LEU A 253 -16.02 14.99 10.86
N THR A 254 -17.30 14.96 10.55
CA THR A 254 -18.38 15.08 11.54
C THR A 254 -18.54 13.81 12.40
N SER A 255 -18.11 12.66 11.88
CA SER A 255 -18.16 11.37 12.58
C SER A 255 -17.10 10.42 12.04
N SER A 256 -16.91 9.30 12.74
CA SER A 256 -16.03 8.21 12.31
C SER A 256 -16.60 7.52 11.06
N LYS A 257 -15.74 7.21 10.09
CA LYS A 257 -16.11 6.53 8.83
C LYS A 257 -15.47 5.14 8.78
N LYS A 258 -16.25 4.13 8.40
CA LYS A 258 -15.83 2.77 8.08
C LYS A 258 -16.00 2.52 6.59
N ILE A 259 -14.92 2.16 5.92
CA ILE A 259 -14.87 2.02 4.46
C ILE A 259 -14.49 0.58 4.10
N THR A 260 -15.39 -0.13 3.43
CA THR A 260 -15.15 -1.46 2.87
C THR A 260 -14.79 -1.33 1.40
N LEU A 261 -13.56 -1.73 1.06
CA LEU A 261 -13.05 -1.67 -0.30
C LEU A 261 -13.14 -3.03 -1.00
N VAL A 262 -13.73 -3.06 -2.18
CA VAL A 262 -13.92 -4.25 -3.02
C VAL A 262 -13.33 -4.00 -4.41
N ARG A 263 -12.63 -5.00 -4.95
CA ARG A 263 -12.22 -5.02 -6.35
C ARG A 263 -13.31 -5.68 -7.20
N HIS A 264 -13.53 -5.18 -8.41
CA HIS A 264 -14.41 -5.81 -9.40
C HIS A 264 -14.11 -7.32 -9.60
N GLY A 265 -15.15 -8.08 -9.95
CA GLY A 265 -15.05 -9.51 -10.26
C GLY A 265 -14.22 -9.80 -11.51
N LEU A 266 -13.92 -11.09 -11.76
CA LEU A 266 -13.15 -11.52 -12.92
C LEU A 266 -13.80 -11.04 -14.24
N SER A 267 -13.02 -10.40 -15.09
CA SER A 267 -13.48 -9.87 -16.38
C SER A 267 -12.97 -10.70 -17.58
N SER A 268 -13.53 -10.47 -18.76
CA SER A 268 -13.10 -11.06 -20.03
C SER A 268 -11.60 -10.82 -20.28
N TRP A 269 -11.15 -9.59 -20.13
CA TRP A 269 -9.75 -9.23 -20.32
C TRP A 269 -8.83 -9.73 -19.21
N ASN A 270 -9.35 -10.02 -18.01
CA ASN A 270 -8.56 -10.76 -17.03
C ASN A 270 -8.33 -12.21 -17.47
N ALA A 271 -9.37 -12.89 -17.96
CA ALA A 271 -9.25 -14.25 -18.46
C ALA A 271 -8.30 -14.35 -19.67
N GLU A 272 -8.37 -13.37 -20.56
CA GLU A 272 -7.50 -13.27 -21.74
C GLU A 272 -6.10 -12.70 -21.44
N SER A 273 -5.83 -12.34 -20.19
CA SER A 273 -4.57 -11.68 -19.79
C SER A 273 -4.25 -10.42 -20.63
N ARG A 274 -5.27 -9.59 -20.89
CA ARG A 274 -5.14 -8.29 -21.53
C ARG A 274 -4.96 -7.16 -20.52
N VAL A 275 -4.26 -6.11 -20.94
CA VAL A 275 -4.13 -4.87 -20.19
C VAL A 275 -5.45 -4.10 -20.27
N GLN A 276 -6.02 -3.75 -19.12
CA GLN A 276 -7.37 -3.14 -19.05
C GLN A 276 -7.35 -1.62 -19.03
N GLY A 277 -6.55 -1.04 -18.12
CA GLY A 277 -6.58 0.39 -17.85
C GLY A 277 -8.00 0.93 -17.62
N SER A 278 -8.28 2.12 -18.13
CA SER A 278 -9.57 2.79 -18.03
C SER A 278 -10.58 2.35 -19.10
N SER A 279 -10.21 1.41 -19.98
CA SER A 279 -11.08 0.92 -21.05
C SER A 279 -12.38 0.31 -20.51
N ASN A 280 -13.47 0.64 -21.19
CA ASN A 280 -14.82 0.19 -20.87
C ASN A 280 -15.26 -1.05 -21.64
N LEU A 281 -14.38 -1.64 -22.47
CA LEU A 281 -14.71 -2.80 -23.31
C LEU A 281 -14.69 -4.13 -22.54
N SER A 282 -14.08 -4.16 -21.36
CA SER A 282 -14.02 -5.37 -20.54
C SER A 282 -15.24 -5.52 -19.65
N VAL A 283 -15.93 -6.65 -19.80
CA VAL A 283 -17.14 -7.05 -19.06
C VAL A 283 -16.83 -8.19 -18.09
N LEU A 284 -17.71 -8.44 -17.12
CA LEU A 284 -17.58 -9.59 -16.21
C LEU A 284 -17.76 -10.92 -16.98
N THR A 285 -16.99 -11.94 -16.57
CA THR A 285 -17.27 -13.33 -16.99
C THR A 285 -18.35 -13.93 -16.09
N GLU A 286 -18.90 -15.09 -16.46
CA GLU A 286 -19.81 -15.84 -15.57
C GLU A 286 -19.18 -16.11 -14.20
N THR A 287 -17.88 -16.41 -14.17
CA THR A 287 -17.15 -16.57 -12.90
C THR A 287 -17.07 -15.26 -12.14
N GLY A 288 -16.87 -14.13 -12.82
CA GLY A 288 -16.89 -12.79 -12.22
C GLY A 288 -18.26 -12.41 -11.63
N VAL A 289 -19.34 -12.78 -12.31
CA VAL A 289 -20.72 -12.61 -11.80
C VAL A 289 -20.90 -13.42 -10.51
N LYS A 290 -20.55 -14.72 -10.53
CA LYS A 290 -20.61 -15.56 -9.32
C LYS A 290 -19.73 -15.05 -8.18
N GLN A 291 -18.59 -14.41 -8.49
CA GLN A 291 -17.75 -13.76 -7.48
C GLN A 291 -18.43 -12.54 -6.86
N ALA A 292 -19.14 -11.73 -7.65
CA ALA A 292 -19.90 -10.60 -7.16
C ALA A 292 -21.09 -11.04 -6.29
N GLU A 293 -21.81 -12.09 -6.69
CA GLU A 293 -22.89 -12.70 -5.88
C GLU A 293 -22.36 -13.23 -4.55
N LYS A 294 -21.26 -13.98 -4.55
CA LYS A 294 -20.63 -14.43 -3.30
C LYS A 294 -20.17 -13.27 -2.42
N CYS A 295 -19.71 -12.18 -3.03
CA CYS A 295 -19.34 -10.97 -2.30
C CYS A 295 -20.56 -10.31 -1.66
N ARG A 296 -21.69 -10.23 -2.37
CA ARG A 296 -22.97 -9.75 -1.81
C ARG A 296 -23.34 -10.56 -0.58
N ASP A 297 -23.34 -11.88 -0.69
CA ASP A 297 -23.77 -12.77 0.38
C ASP A 297 -22.83 -12.65 1.61
N ALA A 298 -21.52 -12.50 1.38
CA ALA A 298 -20.54 -12.27 2.45
C ALA A 298 -20.71 -10.91 3.15
N LEU A 299 -21.28 -9.92 2.48
CA LEU A 299 -21.52 -8.57 2.99
C LEU A 299 -22.94 -8.38 3.53
N ALA A 300 -23.80 -9.42 3.49
CA ALA A 300 -25.22 -9.31 3.83
C ALA A 300 -25.50 -8.81 5.25
N ASN A 301 -24.63 -9.16 6.20
CA ASN A 301 -24.75 -8.78 7.62
C ASN A 301 -24.07 -7.43 7.95
N MET A 302 -23.59 -6.70 6.94
CA MET A 302 -23.03 -5.37 7.09
C MET A 302 -24.04 -4.32 6.62
N ASN A 303 -24.20 -3.27 7.40
CA ASN A 303 -25.02 -2.12 7.02
C ASN A 303 -24.13 -1.09 6.34
N PHE A 304 -24.60 -0.56 5.21
CA PHE A 304 -23.89 0.44 4.43
C PHE A 304 -24.86 1.57 4.09
N ASP A 305 -24.44 2.80 4.33
CA ASP A 305 -25.24 4.00 4.04
C ASP A 305 -25.17 4.36 2.55
N VAL A 306 -24.04 4.08 1.89
CA VAL A 306 -23.79 4.40 0.48
C VAL A 306 -22.84 3.36 -0.13
N CYS A 307 -23.11 2.96 -1.38
CA CYS A 307 -22.14 2.26 -2.23
C CYS A 307 -21.58 3.22 -3.28
N PHE A 308 -20.26 3.37 -3.30
CA PHE A 308 -19.54 4.08 -4.34
C PHE A 308 -18.94 3.08 -5.33
N SER A 309 -19.02 3.36 -6.61
CA SER A 309 -18.41 2.50 -7.63
C SER A 309 -17.74 3.28 -8.73
N SER A 310 -16.70 2.68 -9.32
CA SER A 310 -16.19 3.14 -10.61
C SER A 310 -17.26 2.94 -11.70
N PRO A 311 -17.48 3.91 -12.60
CA PRO A 311 -18.45 3.75 -13.70
C PRO A 311 -17.98 2.79 -14.81
N ILE A 312 -16.73 2.30 -14.75
CA ILE A 312 -16.22 1.33 -15.71
C ILE A 312 -16.99 0.01 -15.58
N SER A 313 -17.49 -0.52 -16.70
CA SER A 313 -18.45 -1.63 -16.84
C SER A 313 -18.22 -2.79 -15.85
N ARG A 314 -17.02 -3.38 -15.81
CA ARG A 314 -16.72 -4.48 -14.86
C ARG A 314 -16.93 -4.12 -13.38
N ALA A 315 -16.57 -2.90 -12.95
CA ALA A 315 -16.79 -2.45 -11.57
C ALA A 315 -18.24 -2.04 -11.34
N LYS A 316 -18.84 -1.35 -12.32
CA LYS A 316 -20.26 -1.01 -12.33
C LYS A 316 -21.14 -2.25 -12.15
N SER A 317 -20.99 -3.25 -13.00
CA SER A 317 -21.77 -4.50 -12.92
C SER A 317 -21.49 -5.27 -11.62
N THR A 318 -20.26 -5.24 -11.11
CA THR A 318 -19.96 -5.86 -9.80
C THR A 318 -20.75 -5.16 -8.69
N ALA A 319 -20.76 -3.82 -8.69
CA ALA A 319 -21.48 -3.04 -7.69
C ALA A 319 -22.99 -3.23 -7.81
N GLU A 320 -23.56 -3.22 -9.01
CA GLU A 320 -24.98 -3.47 -9.25
C GLU A 320 -25.42 -4.84 -8.72
N ILE A 321 -24.61 -5.89 -8.90
CA ILE A 321 -24.89 -7.22 -8.35
C ILE A 321 -24.83 -7.22 -6.82
N ILE A 322 -23.80 -6.59 -6.24
CA ILE A 322 -23.64 -6.52 -4.78
C ILE A 322 -24.76 -5.70 -4.13
N TRP A 323 -25.23 -4.66 -4.82
CA TRP A 323 -26.20 -3.70 -4.30
C TRP A 323 -27.65 -4.07 -4.61
N GLN A 324 -27.88 -5.22 -5.26
CA GLN A 324 -29.21 -5.67 -5.60
C GLN A 324 -30.07 -5.85 -4.34
N GLY A 325 -31.23 -5.20 -4.31
CA GLY A 325 -32.18 -5.27 -3.19
C GLY A 325 -31.87 -4.34 -2.01
N LYS A 326 -30.89 -3.44 -2.15
CA LYS A 326 -30.62 -2.35 -1.20
C LYS A 326 -31.39 -1.10 -1.62
N GLU A 327 -31.94 -0.38 -0.64
CA GLU A 327 -32.66 0.89 -0.88
C GLU A 327 -31.71 2.10 -0.83
N GLU A 328 -30.56 1.93 -0.17
CA GLU A 328 -29.52 2.93 -0.04
C GLU A 328 -28.90 3.27 -1.40
N PRO A 329 -28.31 4.47 -1.57
CA PRO A 329 -27.81 4.93 -2.86
C PRO A 329 -26.58 4.15 -3.36
N LEU A 330 -26.58 3.84 -4.66
CA LEU A 330 -25.41 3.44 -5.45
C LEU A 330 -24.95 4.62 -6.31
N VAL A 331 -23.76 5.16 -6.01
CA VAL A 331 -23.20 6.36 -6.63
C VAL A 331 -21.97 6.02 -7.46
N PHE A 332 -21.90 6.51 -8.69
CA PHE A 332 -20.73 6.32 -9.55
C PHE A 332 -19.79 7.52 -9.48
N LEU A 333 -18.52 7.27 -9.13
CA LEU A 333 -17.48 8.30 -9.03
C LEU A 333 -16.42 8.12 -10.11
N ASP A 334 -16.19 9.17 -10.89
CA ASP A 334 -15.16 9.19 -11.93
C ASP A 334 -13.74 9.09 -11.36
N SER A 335 -13.53 9.60 -10.15
CA SER A 335 -12.27 9.50 -9.40
C SER A 335 -11.88 8.05 -9.02
N LEU A 336 -12.84 7.11 -9.07
CA LEU A 336 -12.62 5.67 -8.87
C LEU A 336 -12.23 4.92 -10.15
N LYS A 337 -12.09 5.58 -11.30
CA LYS A 337 -11.62 4.94 -12.54
C LYS A 337 -10.19 4.40 -12.39
N GLU A 338 -9.89 3.32 -13.10
CA GLU A 338 -8.53 2.79 -13.19
C GLU A 338 -7.65 3.71 -14.03
N ALA A 339 -6.33 3.63 -13.86
CA ALA A 339 -5.38 4.40 -14.66
C ALA A 339 -5.59 4.17 -16.16
N HIS A 340 -5.55 5.25 -16.94
CA HIS A 340 -5.51 5.16 -18.39
C HIS A 340 -4.12 4.68 -18.83
N LEU A 341 -4.07 3.59 -19.60
CA LEU A 341 -2.84 2.96 -20.08
C LEU A 341 -2.64 3.11 -21.59
N PHE A 342 -3.37 4.03 -22.21
CA PHE A 342 -3.22 4.43 -23.62
C PHE A 342 -3.23 3.22 -24.57
N PHE A 343 -2.24 3.16 -25.48
CA PHE A 343 -2.11 2.13 -26.50
C PHE A 343 -1.91 0.71 -25.95
N LEU A 344 -1.58 0.54 -24.66
CA LEU A 344 -1.48 -0.78 -24.05
C LEU A 344 -2.86 -1.40 -23.82
N GLU A 345 -3.91 -0.59 -23.64
CA GLU A 345 -5.25 -1.10 -23.36
C GLU A 345 -5.74 -2.01 -24.49
N GLY A 346 -6.23 -3.20 -24.11
CA GLY A 346 -6.68 -4.22 -25.05
C GLY A 346 -5.56 -5.11 -25.57
N MET A 347 -4.28 -4.76 -25.46
CA MET A 347 -3.20 -5.68 -25.82
C MET A 347 -3.12 -6.83 -24.82
N THR A 348 -2.79 -8.04 -25.30
CA THR A 348 -2.38 -9.12 -24.40
C THR A 348 -1.06 -8.73 -23.74
N ASN A 349 -0.80 -9.20 -22.51
CA ASN A 349 0.49 -8.95 -21.87
C ASN A 349 1.67 -9.50 -22.70
N ALA A 350 1.45 -10.57 -23.48
CA ALA A 350 2.46 -11.13 -24.39
C ALA A 350 2.76 -10.17 -25.56
N ASP A 351 1.72 -9.63 -26.20
CA ASP A 351 1.88 -8.68 -27.31
C ASP A 351 2.48 -7.37 -26.84
N ALA A 352 2.01 -6.83 -25.71
CA ALA A 352 2.56 -5.61 -25.12
C ALA A 352 4.05 -5.77 -24.81
N LYS A 353 4.47 -6.91 -24.26
CA LYS A 353 5.89 -7.22 -24.01
C LYS A 353 6.70 -7.36 -25.30
N LYS A 354 6.11 -7.90 -26.36
CA LYS A 354 6.79 -8.08 -27.66
C LYS A 354 6.94 -6.76 -28.42
N GLN A 355 5.87 -5.96 -28.47
CA GLN A 355 5.83 -4.71 -29.23
C GLN A 355 6.53 -3.56 -28.50
N TYR A 356 6.39 -3.49 -27.17
CA TYR A 356 6.90 -2.39 -26.35
C TYR A 356 7.70 -2.91 -25.14
N PRO A 357 8.80 -3.65 -25.33
CA PRO A 357 9.50 -4.36 -24.26
C PRO A 357 9.99 -3.45 -23.14
N GLU A 358 10.56 -2.29 -23.47
CA GLU A 358 11.07 -1.33 -22.47
C GLU A 358 9.94 -0.69 -21.67
N LEU A 359 8.91 -0.18 -22.35
CA LEU A 359 7.75 0.45 -21.70
C LEU A 359 6.95 -0.55 -20.87
N TYR A 360 6.77 -1.77 -21.38
CA TYR A 360 6.14 -2.86 -20.63
C TYR A 360 6.97 -3.22 -19.38
N THR A 361 8.29 -3.36 -19.51
CA THR A 361 9.16 -3.64 -18.35
C THR A 361 9.07 -2.51 -17.33
N LYS A 362 9.15 -1.24 -17.77
CA LYS A 362 8.99 -0.08 -16.88
C LYS A 362 7.64 -0.08 -16.18
N TRP A 363 6.56 -0.33 -16.91
CA TRP A 363 5.21 -0.45 -16.32
C TRP A 363 5.12 -1.56 -15.26
N ARG A 364 5.79 -2.69 -15.47
CA ARG A 364 5.72 -3.85 -14.56
C ARG A 364 6.65 -3.76 -13.36
N GLU A 365 7.82 -3.14 -13.51
CA GLU A 365 8.90 -3.14 -12.52
C GLU A 365 9.06 -1.79 -11.81
N ASP A 366 8.76 -0.69 -12.50
CA ASP A 366 8.80 0.67 -11.96
C ASP A 366 7.57 1.49 -12.41
N PRO A 367 6.36 1.07 -11.97
CA PRO A 367 5.10 1.69 -12.38
C PRO A 367 5.06 3.20 -12.09
N SER A 368 5.73 3.66 -11.02
CA SER A 368 5.76 5.07 -10.62
C SER A 368 6.46 6.00 -11.62
N ASN A 369 7.38 5.46 -12.42
CA ASN A 369 8.08 6.19 -13.47
C ASN A 369 7.66 5.77 -14.88
N PHE A 370 6.64 4.91 -15.00
CA PHE A 370 5.99 4.65 -16.27
C PHE A 370 5.38 5.96 -16.80
N HIS A 371 5.80 6.34 -18.01
CA HIS A 371 5.50 7.63 -18.61
C HIS A 371 5.12 7.44 -20.06
N VAL A 372 3.97 8.00 -20.44
CA VAL A 372 3.44 7.95 -21.80
C VAL A 372 2.80 9.29 -22.10
N ASN A 373 3.13 9.89 -23.24
CA ASN A 373 2.53 11.15 -23.73
C ASN A 373 2.56 12.30 -22.71
N GLY A 374 3.64 12.44 -21.93
CA GLY A 374 3.73 13.50 -20.92
C GLY A 374 3.12 13.15 -19.56
N ILE A 375 2.39 12.04 -19.46
CA ILE A 375 1.62 11.64 -18.28
C ILE A 375 2.33 10.50 -17.54
N TYR A 376 2.25 10.53 -16.21
CA TYR A 376 2.65 9.43 -15.32
C TYR A 376 1.41 8.76 -14.74
N PRO A 377 0.84 7.72 -15.38
CA PRO A 377 -0.49 7.21 -15.03
C PRO A 377 -0.62 6.80 -13.57
N VAL A 378 0.44 6.23 -13.02
CA VAL A 378 0.49 5.78 -11.62
C VAL A 378 0.57 6.95 -10.65
N ARG A 379 1.30 8.02 -10.97
CA ARG A 379 1.38 9.19 -10.09
C ARG A 379 0.06 9.96 -10.11
N GLU A 380 -0.63 10.00 -11.25
CA GLU A 380 -1.98 10.57 -11.34
C GLU A 380 -2.99 9.84 -10.45
N LEU A 381 -2.85 8.52 -10.26
CA LEU A 381 -3.70 7.77 -9.34
C LEU A 381 -3.64 8.28 -7.88
N TRP A 382 -2.54 8.91 -7.45
CA TRP A 382 -2.47 9.52 -6.11
C TRP A 382 -3.27 10.83 -6.03
N GLY A 383 -3.42 11.53 -7.15
CA GLY A 383 -4.29 12.69 -7.25
C GLY A 383 -5.76 12.25 -7.23
N THR A 384 -6.12 11.30 -8.10
CA THR A 384 -7.50 10.80 -8.18
C THR A 384 -7.93 10.08 -6.90
N ALA A 385 -7.05 9.33 -6.24
CA ALA A 385 -7.35 8.71 -4.95
C ALA A 385 -7.63 9.74 -3.85
N ARG A 386 -6.94 10.90 -3.86
CA ARG A 386 -7.23 12.00 -2.92
C ARG A 386 -8.59 12.62 -3.20
N GLN A 387 -8.90 12.88 -4.46
CA GLN A 387 -10.22 13.35 -4.88
C GLN A 387 -11.33 12.37 -4.46
N ALA A 388 -11.14 11.06 -4.69
CA ALA A 388 -12.08 10.03 -4.26
C ALA A 388 -12.27 10.02 -2.73
N TRP A 389 -11.20 10.18 -1.95
CA TRP A 389 -11.31 10.29 -0.49
C TRP A 389 -12.09 11.53 -0.06
N GLU A 390 -11.89 12.67 -0.71
CA GLU A 390 -12.69 13.87 -0.45
C GLU A 390 -14.17 13.64 -0.73
N GLU A 391 -14.52 13.07 -1.88
CA GLU A 391 -15.90 12.77 -2.26
C GLU A 391 -16.55 11.78 -1.27
N ILE A 392 -15.85 10.71 -0.90
CA ILE A 392 -16.37 9.66 -0.02
C ILE A 392 -16.49 10.16 1.43
N LEU A 393 -15.44 10.77 1.99
CA LEU A 393 -15.39 11.12 3.41
C LEU A 393 -16.27 12.32 3.75
N LEU A 394 -16.53 13.21 2.79
CA LEU A 394 -17.45 14.34 2.98
C LEU A 394 -18.92 13.96 2.73
N THR A 395 -19.20 12.75 2.26
CA THR A 395 -20.59 12.27 2.13
C THR A 395 -21.16 11.93 3.52
N PRO A 396 -22.43 12.30 3.82
CA PRO A 396 -23.12 11.88 5.04
C PRO A 396 -23.22 10.35 5.18
N GLY A 397 -23.26 9.85 6.42
CA GLY A 397 -23.22 8.42 6.73
C GLY A 397 -21.89 7.99 7.35
N GLU A 398 -21.77 6.74 7.74
CA GLU A 398 -20.62 6.23 8.48
C GLU A 398 -20.02 4.98 7.85
N ASN A 399 -20.83 4.11 7.24
CA ASN A 399 -20.40 2.84 6.69
C ASN A 399 -20.56 2.86 5.17
N PHE A 400 -19.45 2.87 4.44
CA PHE A 400 -19.48 2.94 2.97
C PHE A 400 -18.85 1.70 2.33
N LEU A 401 -19.46 1.26 1.23
CA LEU A 401 -18.89 0.26 0.34
C LEU A 401 -18.27 0.97 -0.88
N VAL A 402 -17.09 0.54 -1.31
CA VAL A 402 -16.41 1.10 -2.49
C VAL A 402 -15.98 -0.03 -3.43
N VAL A 403 -16.50 -0.04 -4.65
CA VAL A 403 -16.20 -1.04 -5.68
C VAL A 403 -15.33 -0.42 -6.79
N THR A 404 -14.11 -0.92 -6.97
CA THR A 404 -13.14 -0.31 -7.89
C THR A 404 -12.12 -1.31 -8.47
N HIS A 405 -10.98 -0.83 -8.97
CA HIS A 405 -9.96 -1.59 -9.71
C HIS A 405 -8.66 -1.72 -8.93
N LYS A 406 -7.75 -2.57 -9.42
CA LYS A 406 -6.56 -2.97 -8.65
C LYS A 406 -5.64 -1.79 -8.31
N SER A 407 -5.34 -0.91 -9.26
CA SER A 407 -4.27 0.08 -9.08
C SER A 407 -4.77 1.30 -8.30
N ILE A 408 -5.98 1.78 -8.60
CA ILE A 408 -6.68 2.79 -7.78
C ILE A 408 -6.99 2.28 -6.36
N LEU A 409 -7.38 1.00 -6.17
CA LEU A 409 -7.56 0.42 -4.83
C LEU A 409 -6.26 0.47 -4.01
N ARG A 410 -5.12 0.16 -4.65
CA ARG A 410 -3.81 0.29 -4.00
C ARG A 410 -3.49 1.75 -3.68
N ALA A 411 -3.81 2.68 -4.59
CA ALA A 411 -3.59 4.10 -4.36
C ALA A 411 -4.42 4.62 -3.18
N LEU A 412 -5.72 4.27 -3.09
CA LEU A 412 -6.60 4.59 -1.95
C LEU A 412 -6.02 4.11 -0.62
N ILE A 413 -5.57 2.85 -0.56
CA ILE A 413 -4.95 2.30 0.65
C ILE A 413 -3.63 3.02 0.96
N CYS A 414 -2.79 3.27 -0.04
CA CYS A 414 -1.52 3.94 0.18
C CYS A 414 -1.70 5.37 0.67
N THR A 415 -2.61 6.14 0.06
CA THR A 415 -2.89 7.53 0.47
C THR A 415 -3.48 7.57 1.88
N ALA A 416 -4.39 6.66 2.23
CA ALA A 416 -4.91 6.54 3.59
C ALA A 416 -3.82 6.21 4.62
N LEU A 417 -2.77 5.48 4.21
CA LEU A 417 -1.61 5.14 5.03
C LEU A 417 -0.45 6.15 4.88
N GLY A 418 -0.65 7.31 4.24
CA GLY A 418 0.41 8.31 4.03
C GLY A 418 1.62 7.81 3.23
N LEU A 419 1.44 6.79 2.38
CA LEU A 419 2.48 6.18 1.56
C LEU A 419 2.56 6.82 0.16
N PRO A 420 3.77 7.07 -0.38
CA PRO A 420 3.95 7.74 -1.66
C PRO A 420 3.86 6.77 -2.87
N PRO A 421 3.76 7.29 -4.12
CA PRO A 421 3.62 6.50 -5.35
C PRO A 421 4.60 5.35 -5.55
N GLU A 422 5.83 5.50 -5.07
CA GLU A 422 6.91 4.52 -5.22
C GLU A 422 6.62 3.22 -4.45
N ARG A 423 5.60 3.20 -3.60
CA ARG A 423 5.15 2.02 -2.84
C ARG A 423 4.12 1.15 -3.55
N GLN A 424 3.71 1.48 -4.77
CA GLN A 424 2.62 0.76 -5.44
C GLN A 424 2.95 -0.67 -5.90
N VAL A 425 4.16 -1.18 -5.65
CA VAL A 425 4.69 -2.44 -6.21
C VAL A 425 3.96 -3.68 -5.71
#